data_AF-A0A3N2IFW2-F1
#
_entry.id   AF-A0A3N2IFW2-F1
#
_cell.length_a   1.000
_cell.length_b   1.000
_cell.length_c   1.000
_cell.angle_alpha   90.00
_cell.angle_beta   90.00
_cell.angle_gamma   90.00
#
_symmetry.space_group_name_H-M   'P 1'
#
loop_
_entity.id
_entity.type
_entity.pdbx_description
1 polymer ?
#
loop_
_entity_poly.entity_id
_entity_poly.type
_entity_poly.pdbx_seq_one_letter_code
_entity_poly.pdbx_strand_id
1 'polypeptide(L)'
;MVTVPPLLRAAAPVGLALAGVAVTLAVSSRALPERVTMVHLQDGGGTAFAASRDDLLLVGGLVVVLVVLAYLVSAAALAWTPVRHLLVPHPEFWKQTGHRRELRLRLARWLAVGVAVALWSLAALYVLTMLAQGDGPLSAWWIPAALSGVVVLVQLVGLAWVVAAGFRPETARPASSRPAADRAATPGRARADAAGPPARTPATRTPPARTPPARTAPGAAAPRSGTAGAGSARTGTGTGTARSGTARPGAARTGTARPGAADPTDEKKGPPRPYQPRPRQGGGPRG
;
A
#
# COMPACT_ATOMS: atom_id res chain seq x y z
N MET A 1 -16.10 -25.79 -12.64
CA MET A 1 -15.94 -24.41 -12.14
C MET A 1 -14.50 -24.21 -11.72
N VAL A 2 -13.72 -23.40 -12.44
CA VAL A 2 -12.31 -23.13 -12.09
C VAL A 2 -12.29 -22.09 -10.97
N THR A 3 -11.87 -22.50 -9.77
CA THR A 3 -11.70 -21.60 -8.63
C THR A 3 -10.43 -20.77 -8.84
N VAL A 4 -10.62 -19.52 -9.26
CA VAL A 4 -9.52 -18.56 -9.39
C VAL A 4 -8.82 -18.39 -8.02
N PRO A 5 -7.48 -18.59 -7.95
CA PRO A 5 -6.70 -18.37 -6.74
C PRO A 5 -7.02 -17.01 -6.08
N PRO A 6 -7.15 -16.94 -4.75
CA PRO A 6 -7.51 -15.70 -4.04
C PRO A 6 -6.50 -14.57 -4.27
N LEU A 7 -5.24 -14.91 -4.56
CA LEU A 7 -4.19 -13.94 -4.90
C LEU A 7 -4.45 -13.24 -6.24
N LEU A 8 -4.96 -13.96 -7.25
CA LEU A 8 -5.30 -13.37 -8.55
C LEU A 8 -6.46 -12.37 -8.42
N ARG A 9 -7.42 -12.64 -7.53
CA ARG A 9 -8.51 -11.70 -7.25
C ARG A 9 -8.02 -10.40 -6.61
N ALA A 10 -6.97 -10.46 -5.81
CA ALA A 10 -6.39 -9.26 -5.19
C ALA A 10 -5.63 -8.39 -6.20
N ALA A 11 -5.08 -8.97 -7.26
CA ALA A 11 -4.34 -8.25 -8.32
C ALA A 11 -5.23 -7.69 -9.44
N ALA A 12 -6.49 -8.15 -9.54
CA ALA A 12 -7.46 -7.70 -10.53
C ALA A 12 -7.57 -6.16 -10.71
N PRO A 13 -7.64 -5.32 -9.64
CA PRO A 13 -7.74 -3.88 -9.82
C PRO A 13 -6.49 -3.27 -10.48
N VAL A 14 -5.29 -3.79 -10.20
CA VAL A 14 -4.05 -3.32 -10.82
C VAL A 14 -4.03 -3.70 -12.30
N GLY A 15 -4.43 -4.93 -12.65
CA GLY A 15 -4.52 -5.37 -14.03
C GLY A 15 -5.50 -4.51 -14.86
N LEU A 16 -6.67 -4.19 -14.29
CA LEU A 16 -7.64 -3.31 -14.93
C LEU A 16 -7.10 -1.88 -15.10
N ALA A 17 -6.42 -1.34 -14.08
CA ALA A 17 -5.84 -0.01 -14.15
C ALA A 17 -4.70 0.06 -15.18
N LEU A 18 -3.87 -0.98 -15.29
CA LEU A 18 -2.83 -1.08 -16.33
C LEU A 18 -3.43 -1.12 -17.73
N ALA A 19 -4.51 -1.87 -17.94
CA ALA A 19 -5.22 -1.86 -19.21
C ALA A 19 -5.77 -0.46 -19.54
N GLY A 20 -6.35 0.23 -18.55
CA GLY A 20 -6.79 1.62 -18.70
C GLY A 20 -5.65 2.56 -19.11
N VAL A 21 -4.53 2.51 -18.41
CA VAL A 21 -3.33 3.31 -18.74
C VAL A 21 -2.79 2.98 -20.13
N ALA A 22 -2.74 1.70 -20.51
CA ALA A 22 -2.27 1.28 -21.83
C ALA A 22 -3.18 1.83 -22.95
N VAL A 23 -4.50 1.78 -22.76
CA VAL A 23 -5.46 2.41 -23.68
C VAL A 23 -5.24 3.92 -23.74
N THR A 24 -5.10 4.59 -22.60
CA THR A 24 -4.84 6.04 -22.56
C THR A 24 -3.55 6.39 -23.30
N LEU A 25 -2.44 5.68 -23.06
CA LEU A 25 -1.17 5.91 -23.77
C LEU A 25 -1.29 5.65 -25.27
N ALA A 26 -2.01 4.60 -25.68
CA ALA A 26 -2.26 4.33 -27.09
C ALA A 26 -3.07 5.45 -27.76
N VAL A 27 -4.10 5.96 -27.09
CA VAL A 27 -4.87 7.12 -27.55
C VAL A 27 -3.98 8.37 -27.59
N SER A 28 -3.13 8.60 -26.58
CA SER A 28 -2.13 9.69 -26.55
C SER A 28 -1.17 9.66 -27.72
N SER A 29 -0.73 8.47 -28.09
CA SER A 29 0.12 8.26 -29.27
C SER A 29 -0.61 8.48 -30.61
N ARG A 30 -1.87 8.88 -30.64
CA ARG A 30 -2.55 9.29 -31.88
C ARG A 30 -3.17 10.67 -31.77
N ALA A 31 -3.68 10.96 -30.57
CA ALA A 31 -4.22 12.20 -30.06
C ALA A 31 -3.30 13.42 -30.21
N LEU A 32 -2.08 13.27 -29.70
CA LEU A 32 -1.23 14.42 -29.41
C LEU A 32 -0.48 14.92 -30.66
N PRO A 33 -0.35 16.25 -30.82
CA PRO A 33 0.51 16.85 -31.82
C PRO A 33 1.98 16.50 -31.58
N GLU A 34 2.84 16.62 -32.60
CA GLU A 34 4.29 16.33 -32.46
C GLU A 34 4.97 17.15 -31.37
N ARG A 35 4.52 18.39 -31.17
CA ARG A 35 5.04 19.32 -30.17
C ARG A 35 3.96 19.62 -29.16
N VAL A 36 4.21 19.27 -27.91
CA VAL A 36 3.32 19.52 -26.77
C VAL A 36 3.91 20.69 -25.97
N THR A 37 3.17 21.79 -25.87
CA THR A 37 3.56 22.94 -25.05
C THR A 37 3.21 22.66 -23.59
N MET A 38 4.21 22.57 -22.72
CA MET A 38 4.01 22.29 -21.30
C MET A 38 3.87 23.55 -20.45
N VAL A 39 4.53 24.64 -20.81
CA VAL A 39 4.50 25.89 -20.04
C VAL A 39 4.47 27.09 -20.97
N HIS A 40 3.40 27.89 -20.85
CA HIS A 40 3.31 29.21 -21.46
C HIS A 40 3.98 30.20 -20.51
N LEU A 41 5.05 30.86 -20.96
CA LEU A 41 5.69 31.91 -20.18
C LEU A 41 4.83 33.18 -20.28
N GLN A 42 4.32 33.66 -19.15
CA GLN A 42 3.31 34.74 -19.10
C GLN A 42 3.76 36.07 -19.72
N ASP A 43 5.07 36.34 -19.80
CA ASP A 43 5.57 37.70 -20.09
C ASP A 43 6.32 37.85 -21.43
N GLY A 44 6.42 36.81 -22.27
CA GLY A 44 7.32 36.85 -23.43
C GLY A 44 6.81 36.28 -24.75
N GLY A 45 5.59 35.72 -24.82
CA GLY A 45 5.09 35.03 -26.02
C GLY A 45 5.90 33.78 -26.42
N GLY A 46 6.94 33.43 -25.66
CA GLY A 46 7.79 32.27 -25.88
C GLY A 46 7.24 31.02 -25.18
N THR A 47 7.23 29.91 -25.90
CA THR A 47 6.97 28.59 -25.33
C THR A 47 8.23 28.12 -24.61
N ALA A 48 8.19 28.07 -23.28
CA ALA A 48 9.40 27.85 -22.48
C ALA A 48 9.84 26.38 -22.46
N PHE A 49 8.89 25.45 -22.61
CA PHE A 49 9.16 24.01 -22.66
C PHE A 49 8.20 23.35 -23.64
N ALA A 50 8.69 23.06 -24.85
CA ALA A 50 8.04 22.16 -25.78
C ALA A 50 8.67 20.77 -25.60
N ALA A 51 7.88 19.83 -25.08
CA ALA A 51 8.29 18.42 -25.08
C ALA A 51 7.82 17.79 -26.40
N SER A 52 8.65 16.93 -26.99
CA SER A 52 8.15 16.11 -28.09
C SER A 52 7.11 15.13 -27.56
N ARG A 53 6.18 14.73 -28.42
CA ARG A 53 5.21 13.68 -28.08
C ARG A 53 5.90 12.40 -27.60
N ASP A 54 7.01 12.04 -28.23
CA ASP A 54 7.78 10.85 -27.89
C ASP A 54 8.42 10.96 -26.51
N ASP A 55 8.92 12.13 -26.14
CA ASP A 55 9.45 12.38 -24.78
C ASP A 55 8.35 12.23 -23.73
N LEU A 56 7.16 12.77 -24.00
CA LEU A 56 6.04 12.64 -23.08
C LEU A 56 5.67 11.16 -22.89
N LEU A 57 5.51 10.41 -23.99
CA LEU A 57 5.19 8.97 -23.93
C LEU A 57 6.29 8.15 -23.26
N LEU A 58 7.57 8.49 -23.50
CA LEU A 58 8.71 7.84 -22.86
C LEU A 58 8.70 8.08 -21.36
N VAL A 59 8.55 9.33 -20.92
CA VAL A 59 8.49 9.70 -19.51
C VAL A 59 7.28 9.06 -18.83
N GLY A 60 6.11 9.10 -19.45
CA GLY A 60 4.92 8.44 -18.90
C GLY A 60 5.07 6.93 -18.81
N GLY A 61 5.56 6.29 -19.87
CA GLY A 61 5.85 4.86 -19.89
C GLY A 61 6.83 4.47 -18.79
N LEU A 62 7.91 5.25 -18.63
CA LEU A 62 8.89 5.05 -17.56
C LEU A 62 8.24 5.18 -16.17
N VAL A 63 7.41 6.19 -15.94
CA VAL A 63 6.68 6.35 -14.67
C VAL A 63 5.76 5.16 -14.40
N VAL A 64 5.03 4.67 -15.40
CA VAL A 64 4.19 3.46 -15.25
C VAL A 64 5.04 2.25 -14.87
N VAL A 65 6.16 2.03 -15.55
CA VAL A 65 7.07 0.92 -15.25
C VAL A 65 7.61 1.03 -13.82
N LEU A 66 8.04 2.22 -13.38
CA LEU A 66 8.52 2.46 -12.03
C LEU A 66 7.43 2.21 -10.97
N VAL A 67 6.19 2.63 -11.22
CA VAL A 67 5.06 2.37 -10.32
C VAL A 67 4.78 0.87 -10.22
N VAL A 68 4.80 0.14 -11.35
CA VAL A 68 4.63 -1.32 -11.36
C VAL A 68 5.78 -2.02 -10.64
N LEU A 69 7.02 -1.60 -10.87
CA LEU A 69 8.18 -2.15 -10.19
C LEU A 69 8.08 -1.92 -8.67
N ALA A 70 7.74 -0.70 -8.24
CA ALA A 70 7.53 -0.38 -6.84
C ALA A 70 6.42 -1.23 -6.20
N TYR A 71 5.33 -1.49 -6.93
CA TYR A 71 4.28 -2.42 -6.51
C TYR A 71 4.82 -3.84 -6.30
N LEU A 72 5.55 -4.39 -7.28
CA LEU A 72 6.10 -5.74 -7.21
C LEU A 72 7.12 -5.89 -6.07
N VAL A 73 8.01 -4.92 -5.91
CA VAL A 73 8.97 -4.87 -4.80
C VAL A 73 8.25 -4.80 -3.45
N SER A 74 7.22 -3.97 -3.34
CA SER A 74 6.42 -3.85 -2.12
C SER A 74 5.64 -5.13 -1.80
N ALA A 75 5.10 -5.81 -2.83
CA ALA A 75 4.41 -7.08 -2.68
C ALA A 75 5.37 -8.21 -2.25
N ALA A 76 6.57 -8.26 -2.84
CA ALA A 76 7.62 -9.20 -2.46
C ALA A 76 8.10 -8.94 -1.03
N ALA A 77 8.34 -7.67 -0.68
CA ALA A 77 8.66 -7.27 0.69
C ALA A 77 7.56 -7.75 1.65
N LEU A 78 6.28 -7.46 1.41
CA LEU A 78 5.18 -7.92 2.27
C LEU A 78 5.12 -9.45 2.42
N ALA A 79 5.50 -10.21 1.39
CA ALA A 79 5.55 -11.66 1.45
C ALA A 79 6.67 -12.17 2.38
N TRP A 80 7.85 -11.55 2.31
CA TRP A 80 9.04 -11.95 3.07
C TRP A 80 9.10 -11.36 4.47
N THR A 81 8.57 -10.17 4.70
CA THR A 81 8.69 -9.50 6.00
C THR A 81 7.92 -10.26 7.09
N PRO A 82 8.56 -10.66 8.19
CA PRO A 82 7.88 -11.26 9.33
C PRO A 82 6.85 -10.28 9.92
N VAL A 83 5.67 -10.78 10.29
CA VAL A 83 4.55 -9.93 10.80
C VAL A 83 4.94 -9.11 12.03
N ARG A 84 5.92 -9.56 12.82
CA ARG A 84 6.43 -8.81 13.98
C ARG A 84 7.03 -7.44 13.62
N HIS A 85 7.57 -7.29 12.40
CA HIS A 85 8.20 -6.07 11.90
C HIS A 85 7.23 -5.19 11.09
N LEU A 86 6.00 -5.65 10.83
CA LEU A 86 5.00 -4.83 10.16
C LEU A 86 4.44 -3.80 11.14
N LEU A 87 4.54 -2.52 10.75
CA LEU A 87 3.90 -1.40 11.43
C LEU A 87 2.41 -1.41 11.07
N VAL A 88 1.57 -1.74 12.04
CA VAL A 88 0.12 -1.84 11.87
C VAL A 88 -0.56 -1.17 13.07
N PRO A 89 -1.63 -0.39 12.86
CA PRO A 89 -2.46 0.10 13.96
C PRO A 89 -2.97 -1.07 14.82
N HIS A 90 -3.06 -0.91 16.14
CA HIS A 90 -3.53 -1.97 17.05
C HIS A 90 -2.70 -3.28 16.96
N PRO A 91 -1.38 -3.22 17.19
CA PRO A 91 -0.49 -4.38 17.01
C PRO A 91 -0.90 -5.57 17.87
N GLU A 92 -1.48 -5.34 19.05
CA GLU A 92 -1.93 -6.38 19.98
C GLU A 92 -3.01 -7.29 19.40
N PHE A 93 -3.86 -6.78 18.51
CA PHE A 93 -4.89 -7.57 17.84
C PHE A 93 -4.31 -8.31 16.62
N TRP A 94 -3.61 -7.56 15.75
CA TRP A 94 -3.17 -8.06 14.44
C TRP A 94 -1.95 -8.99 14.48
N LYS A 95 -1.10 -8.90 15.51
CA LYS A 95 0.09 -9.76 15.63
C LYS A 95 -0.21 -11.15 16.21
N GLN A 96 -1.42 -11.38 16.72
CA GLN A 96 -1.89 -12.68 17.20
C GLN A 96 -1.92 -13.71 16.07
N THR A 97 -1.52 -14.95 16.37
CA THR A 97 -1.29 -16.01 15.37
C THR A 97 -2.51 -16.27 14.47
N GLY A 98 -3.73 -16.15 15.01
CA GLY A 98 -4.98 -16.33 14.25
C GLY A 98 -5.22 -15.24 13.18
N HIS A 99 -4.77 -14.00 13.41
CA HIS A 99 -5.07 -12.85 12.53
C HIS A 99 -3.97 -12.56 11.51
N ARG A 100 -2.81 -13.23 11.58
CA ARG A 100 -1.65 -12.93 10.71
C ARG A 100 -1.93 -13.12 9.23
N ARG A 101 -2.67 -14.17 8.87
CA ARG A 101 -3.02 -14.46 7.46
C ARG A 101 -3.98 -13.41 6.93
N GLU A 102 -4.96 -13.03 7.73
CA GLU A 102 -5.93 -11.99 7.37
C GLU A 102 -5.26 -10.62 7.21
N LEU A 103 -4.37 -10.26 8.13
CA LEU A 103 -3.58 -9.04 8.05
C LEU A 103 -2.84 -8.91 6.71
N ARG A 104 -2.15 -9.97 6.29
CA ARG A 104 -1.40 -9.99 5.02
C ARG A 104 -2.32 -9.84 3.82
N LEU A 105 -3.48 -10.50 3.82
CA LEU A 105 -4.47 -10.37 2.75
C LEU A 105 -5.03 -8.95 2.68
N ARG A 106 -5.33 -8.32 3.82
CA ARG A 106 -5.78 -6.93 3.88
C ARG A 106 -4.71 -5.98 3.35
N LEU A 107 -3.46 -6.11 3.79
CA LEU A 107 -2.33 -5.31 3.30
C LEU A 107 -2.12 -5.47 1.79
N ALA A 108 -2.12 -6.70 1.28
CA ALA A 108 -1.95 -6.96 -0.15
C ALA A 108 -3.10 -6.35 -0.99
N ARG A 109 -4.34 -6.46 -0.50
CA ARG A 109 -5.51 -5.83 -1.15
C ARG A 109 -5.38 -4.31 -1.17
N TRP A 110 -5.02 -3.69 -0.06
CA TRP A 110 -4.87 -2.24 0.02
C TRP A 110 -3.70 -1.71 -0.82
N LEU A 111 -2.59 -2.45 -0.86
CA LEU A 111 -1.48 -2.14 -1.75
C LEU A 111 -1.94 -2.16 -3.22
N ALA A 112 -2.68 -3.20 -3.62
CA ALA A 112 -3.22 -3.32 -4.98
C ALA A 112 -4.23 -2.19 -5.32
N VAL A 113 -5.13 -1.85 -4.41
CA VAL A 113 -6.07 -0.74 -4.59
C VAL A 113 -5.34 0.60 -4.69
N GLY A 114 -4.37 0.86 -3.81
CA GLY A 114 -3.59 2.11 -3.84
C GLY A 114 -2.84 2.29 -5.15
N VAL A 115 -2.20 1.24 -5.65
CA VAL A 115 -1.51 1.26 -6.94
C VAL A 115 -2.48 1.43 -8.10
N ALA A 116 -3.64 0.78 -8.08
CA ALA A 116 -4.67 0.97 -9.09
C ALA A 116 -5.17 2.42 -9.14
N VAL A 117 -5.38 3.05 -7.98
CA VAL A 117 -5.76 4.48 -7.89
C VAL A 117 -4.66 5.39 -8.44
N ALA A 118 -3.40 5.11 -8.14
CA ALA A 118 -2.27 5.87 -8.67
C ALA A 118 -2.20 5.77 -10.22
N LEU A 119 -2.38 4.57 -10.77
CA LEU A 119 -2.41 4.34 -12.22
C LEU A 119 -3.60 5.04 -12.89
N TRP A 120 -4.80 4.99 -12.31
CA TRP A 120 -5.96 5.73 -12.82
C TRP A 120 -5.76 7.24 -12.76
N SER A 121 -5.09 7.73 -11.72
CA SER A 121 -4.75 9.15 -11.60
C SER A 121 -3.77 9.58 -12.68
N LEU A 122 -2.78 8.73 -13.00
CA LEU A 122 -1.86 8.98 -14.10
C LEU A 122 -2.58 9.00 -15.45
N ALA A 123 -3.51 8.06 -15.69
CA ALA A 123 -4.35 8.08 -16.89
C ALA A 123 -5.19 9.36 -16.99
N ALA A 124 -5.79 9.81 -15.88
CA ALA A 124 -6.56 11.05 -15.83
C ALA A 124 -5.70 12.28 -16.14
N LEU A 125 -4.46 12.35 -15.63
CA LEU A 125 -3.51 13.42 -15.95
C LEU A 125 -3.13 13.44 -17.44
N TYR A 126 -3.01 12.27 -18.07
CA TYR A 126 -2.81 12.15 -19.52
C TYR A 126 -4.00 12.67 -20.32
N VAL A 127 -5.22 12.32 -19.92
CA VAL A 127 -6.43 12.85 -20.55
C VAL A 127 -6.52 14.36 -20.35
N LEU A 128 -6.21 14.85 -19.15
CA LEU A 128 -6.21 16.28 -18.86
C LEU A 128 -5.20 17.04 -19.72
N THR A 129 -3.99 16.49 -19.90
CA THR A 129 -2.98 17.11 -20.76
C THR A 129 -3.43 17.18 -22.20
N MET A 130 -4.09 16.15 -22.75
CA MET A 130 -4.71 16.24 -24.08
C MET A 130 -5.73 17.36 -24.17
N LEU A 131 -6.64 17.44 -23.21
CA LEU A 131 -7.72 18.42 -23.22
C LEU A 131 -7.20 19.85 -23.05
N ALA A 132 -6.02 20.03 -22.45
CA ALA A 132 -5.36 21.32 -22.28
C ALA A 132 -4.57 21.80 -23.52
N GLN A 133 -4.34 20.95 -24.53
CA GLN A 133 -3.60 21.34 -25.74
C GLN A 133 -4.43 22.17 -26.76
N GLY A 134 -5.75 22.32 -26.56
CA GLY A 134 -6.60 23.14 -27.43
C GLY A 134 -6.93 24.51 -26.82
N ASP A 135 -7.50 25.41 -27.63
CA ASP A 135 -8.07 26.72 -27.22
C ASP A 135 -9.31 26.57 -26.30
N GLY A 136 -9.48 25.42 -25.66
CA GLY A 136 -10.59 25.12 -24.78
C GLY A 136 -10.48 25.82 -23.43
N PRO A 137 -11.52 25.68 -22.59
CA PRO A 137 -11.61 26.31 -21.27
C PRO A 137 -10.51 25.84 -20.29
N LEU A 138 -9.75 24.79 -20.63
CA LEU A 138 -8.63 24.26 -19.84
C LEU A 138 -7.28 24.90 -20.19
N SER A 139 -7.25 25.86 -21.11
CA SER A 139 -6.02 26.57 -21.52
C SER A 139 -5.43 27.44 -20.41
N ALA A 140 -6.21 27.77 -19.37
CA ALA A 140 -5.69 28.50 -18.22
C ALA A 140 -4.65 27.64 -17.48
N TRP A 141 -3.42 28.14 -17.44
CA TRP A 141 -2.22 27.44 -16.94
C TRP A 141 -2.35 26.87 -15.53
N TRP A 142 -3.21 27.44 -14.69
CA TRP A 142 -3.42 27.01 -13.31
C TRP A 142 -4.39 25.82 -13.19
N ILE A 143 -5.27 25.58 -14.17
CA ILE A 143 -6.30 24.54 -14.06
C ILE A 143 -5.67 23.14 -13.97
N PRO A 144 -4.70 22.76 -14.83
CA PRO A 144 -4.05 21.46 -14.71
C PRO A 144 -3.33 21.27 -13.36
N ALA A 145 -2.69 22.33 -12.86
CA ALA A 145 -2.00 22.32 -11.57
C ALA A 145 -2.99 22.15 -10.41
N ALA A 146 -4.11 22.90 -10.42
CA ALA A 146 -5.15 22.79 -9.41
C ALA A 146 -5.79 21.40 -9.41
N LEU A 147 -6.12 20.85 -10.59
CA LEU A 147 -6.71 19.53 -10.70
C LEU A 147 -5.74 18.43 -10.22
N SER A 148 -4.46 18.54 -10.57
CA SER A 148 -3.42 17.64 -10.05
C SER A 148 -3.32 17.73 -8.52
N GLY A 149 -3.37 18.94 -7.96
CA GLY A 149 -3.39 19.14 -6.51
C GLY A 149 -4.60 18.48 -5.84
N VAL A 150 -5.79 18.61 -6.42
CA VAL A 150 -7.01 17.95 -5.94
C VAL A 150 -6.87 16.43 -6.00
N VAL A 151 -6.35 15.88 -7.09
CA VAL A 151 -6.12 14.44 -7.25
C VAL A 151 -5.17 13.92 -6.17
N VAL A 152 -4.05 14.61 -5.92
CA VAL A 152 -3.10 14.24 -4.87
C VAL A 152 -3.76 14.30 -3.48
N LEU A 153 -4.54 15.35 -3.21
CA LEU A 153 -5.22 15.51 -1.92
C LEU A 153 -6.26 14.39 -1.68
N VAL A 154 -7.04 14.04 -2.71
CA VAL A 154 -7.98 12.92 -2.66
C VAL A 154 -7.24 11.60 -2.40
N GLN A 155 -6.09 11.37 -3.04
CA GLN A 155 -5.27 10.18 -2.78
C GLN A 155 -4.76 10.13 -1.34
N LEU A 156 -4.29 11.25 -0.78
CA LEU A 156 -3.79 11.32 0.60
C LEU A 156 -4.91 11.09 1.62
N VAL A 157 -6.07 11.73 1.42
CA VAL A 157 -7.25 11.53 2.27
C VAL A 157 -7.75 10.08 2.17
N GLY A 158 -7.79 9.53 0.96
CA GLY A 158 -8.12 8.13 0.71
C GLY A 158 -7.15 7.20 1.45
N LEU A 159 -5.85 7.41 1.33
CA LEU A 159 -4.82 6.62 2.03
C LEU A 159 -5.00 6.68 3.56
N ALA A 160 -5.18 7.89 4.11
CA ALA A 160 -5.41 8.08 5.54
C ALA A 160 -6.69 7.36 6.01
N TRP A 161 -7.78 7.48 5.24
CA TRP A 161 -9.05 6.81 5.53
C TRP A 161 -8.91 5.29 5.48
N VAL A 162 -8.23 4.77 4.47
CA VAL A 162 -7.94 3.34 4.31
C VAL A 162 -7.16 2.79 5.50
N VAL A 163 -6.13 3.50 5.95
CA VAL A 163 -5.33 3.10 7.11
C VAL A 163 -6.17 3.19 8.40
N ALA A 164 -6.97 4.24 8.56
CA ALA A 164 -7.76 4.47 9.76
C ALA A 164 -8.97 3.51 9.87
N ALA A 165 -9.63 3.19 8.76
CA ALA A 165 -10.83 2.35 8.72
C ALA A 165 -10.50 0.88 8.49
N GLY A 166 -9.55 0.57 7.60
CA GLY A 166 -9.23 -0.80 7.19
C GLY A 166 -8.59 -1.67 8.28
N PHE A 167 -8.00 -1.04 9.31
CA PHE A 167 -7.33 -1.71 10.42
C PHE A 167 -8.04 -1.53 11.77
N ARG A 168 -9.28 -1.02 11.78
CA ARG A 168 -10.10 -1.09 13.01
C ARG A 168 -10.31 -2.56 13.34
N PRO A 169 -9.96 -3.00 14.57
CA PRO A 169 -10.40 -4.29 15.05
C PRO A 169 -11.92 -4.32 14.88
N GLU A 170 -12.45 -5.40 14.32
CA GLU A 170 -13.88 -5.66 14.38
C GLU A 170 -14.17 -5.90 15.86
N THR A 171 -14.36 -4.81 16.63
CA THR A 171 -14.63 -4.85 18.06
C THR A 171 -15.79 -5.79 18.22
N ALA A 172 -15.49 -6.98 18.76
CA ALA A 172 -16.28 -8.20 18.71
C ALA A 172 -17.73 -7.84 18.44
N ARG A 173 -18.13 -7.90 17.15
CA ARG A 173 -19.48 -7.53 16.72
C ARG A 173 -20.41 -8.23 17.70
N PRO A 174 -21.02 -7.49 18.65
CA PRO A 174 -21.40 -8.04 19.95
C PRO A 174 -22.35 -9.17 19.66
N ALA A 175 -21.87 -10.41 19.82
CA ALA A 175 -22.31 -11.60 19.10
C ALA A 175 -23.77 -11.42 18.75
N SER A 176 -24.03 -10.84 17.57
CA SER A 176 -25.33 -10.25 17.28
C SER A 176 -26.25 -11.42 17.50
N SER A 177 -27.09 -11.30 18.53
CA SER A 177 -27.92 -12.34 19.09
C SER A 177 -28.76 -12.82 17.94
N ARG A 178 -28.17 -13.74 17.15
CA ARG A 178 -28.79 -14.29 15.96
C ARG A 178 -30.00 -14.95 16.58
N PRO A 179 -31.20 -14.39 16.36
CA PRO A 179 -32.32 -14.78 17.17
C PRO A 179 -32.46 -16.28 16.94
N ALA A 180 -32.25 -17.05 18.02
CA ALA A 180 -32.45 -18.48 18.00
C ALA A 180 -33.91 -18.83 17.63
N ALA A 181 -34.77 -17.81 17.50
CA ALA A 181 -36.16 -17.87 17.07
C ALA A 181 -36.37 -18.57 15.71
N ASP A 182 -35.46 -18.44 14.74
CA ASP A 182 -35.69 -19.05 13.41
C ASP A 182 -35.22 -20.52 13.29
N ARG A 183 -34.58 -21.09 14.32
CA ARG A 183 -34.28 -22.54 14.35
C ARG A 183 -35.32 -23.37 15.08
N ALA A 184 -36.29 -22.75 15.75
CA ALA A 184 -37.36 -23.46 16.45
C ALA A 184 -38.59 -23.74 15.58
N ALA A 185 -38.68 -23.21 14.35
CA ALA A 185 -39.87 -23.30 13.51
C ALA A 185 -39.66 -24.06 12.18
N THR A 186 -39.00 -25.22 12.21
CA THR A 186 -39.28 -26.26 11.21
C THR A 186 -39.85 -27.50 11.91
N PRO A 187 -41.12 -27.45 12.33
CA PRO A 187 -41.84 -28.64 12.71
C PRO A 187 -42.12 -29.46 11.44
N GLY A 188 -41.69 -30.72 11.45
CA GLY A 188 -42.33 -31.79 10.68
C GLY A 188 -42.44 -31.60 9.17
N ARG A 189 -41.38 -31.94 8.43
CA ARG A 189 -41.58 -32.63 7.16
C ARG A 189 -41.32 -34.12 7.41
N ALA A 190 -42.42 -34.83 7.65
CA ALA A 190 -42.57 -36.28 7.64
C ALA A 190 -41.61 -36.89 6.59
N ARG A 191 -40.75 -37.87 6.90
CA ARG A 191 -41.09 -39.22 7.39
C ARG A 191 -42.34 -39.77 6.71
N ALA A 192 -42.28 -39.86 5.40
CA ALA A 192 -43.05 -40.83 4.64
C ALA A 192 -42.09 -41.94 4.22
N ASP A 193 -42.40 -43.14 4.70
CA ASP A 193 -41.75 -44.40 4.48
C ASP A 193 -41.79 -44.83 3.00
N ALA A 194 -40.71 -45.49 2.56
CA ALA A 194 -40.71 -46.57 1.55
C ALA A 194 -39.30 -47.19 1.56
N ALA A 195 -39.02 -48.16 2.44
CA ALA A 195 -39.27 -49.59 2.25
C ALA A 195 -38.31 -50.29 1.25
N GLY A 196 -37.15 -50.73 1.80
CA GLY A 196 -36.48 -52.02 1.53
C GLY A 196 -35.49 -52.13 0.35
N PRO A 197 -34.67 -53.22 0.26
CA PRO A 197 -34.31 -54.24 1.26
C PRO A 197 -32.77 -54.44 1.45
N PRO A 198 -32.33 -55.33 2.37
CA PRO A 198 -30.95 -55.42 2.88
C PRO A 198 -30.15 -56.60 2.28
N ALA A 199 -28.83 -56.42 2.08
CA ALA A 199 -27.79 -57.46 1.83
C ALA A 199 -26.55 -56.74 1.26
N ARG A 200 -25.28 -56.95 1.61
CA ARG A 200 -24.53 -58.06 2.22
C ARG A 200 -23.20 -57.49 2.77
N THR A 201 -22.90 -57.84 4.02
CA THR A 201 -21.63 -58.33 4.60
C THR A 201 -20.23 -57.77 4.22
N PRO A 202 -19.22 -57.96 5.11
CA PRO A 202 -18.10 -57.04 5.31
C PRO A 202 -16.79 -57.55 4.70
N ALA A 203 -15.88 -56.62 4.39
CA ALA A 203 -14.48 -56.93 4.12
C ALA A 203 -13.58 -56.06 5.01
N THR A 204 -13.13 -56.71 6.07
CA THR A 204 -11.98 -56.40 6.92
C THR A 204 -10.78 -56.01 6.05
N ARG A 205 -10.30 -54.76 6.17
CA ARG A 205 -8.97 -54.38 5.68
C ARG A 205 -8.14 -53.81 6.83
N THR A 206 -7.24 -54.68 7.27
CA THR A 206 -6.14 -54.51 8.22
C THR A 206 -5.30 -53.26 7.92
N PRO A 207 -4.97 -52.43 8.91
CA PRO A 207 -3.90 -51.45 8.78
C PRO A 207 -2.53 -52.12 8.98
N PRO A 208 -1.53 -51.91 8.11
CA PRO A 208 -0.17 -52.37 8.40
C PRO A 208 0.44 -51.51 9.51
N ALA A 209 0.88 -52.21 10.56
CA ALA A 209 1.69 -51.67 11.65
C ALA A 209 2.95 -50.99 11.10
N ARG A 210 3.14 -49.71 11.42
CA ARG A 210 4.40 -49.02 11.20
C ARG A 210 5.21 -49.06 12.50
N THR A 211 6.27 -49.84 12.45
CA THR A 211 7.33 -50.00 13.44
C THR A 211 8.02 -48.65 13.71
N PRO A 212 8.20 -48.23 14.97
CA PRO A 212 9.16 -47.18 15.32
C PRO A 212 10.57 -47.80 15.42
N PRO A 213 11.61 -47.23 14.81
CA PRO A 213 12.97 -47.63 15.11
C PRO A 213 13.39 -47.04 16.46
N ALA A 214 13.57 -47.94 17.44
CA ALA A 214 14.38 -47.69 18.61
C ALA A 214 15.86 -47.64 18.20
N ARG A 215 16.58 -46.57 18.58
CA ARG A 215 18.03 -46.61 18.71
C ARG A 215 18.47 -45.85 19.98
N THR A 216 19.09 -46.63 20.85
CA THR A 216 19.87 -46.34 22.06
C THR A 216 21.08 -45.44 21.72
N ALA A 217 21.29 -44.29 22.41
CA ALA A 217 22.17 -44.02 23.59
C ALA A 217 23.70 -44.10 23.29
N PRO A 218 24.65 -43.51 24.07
CA PRO A 218 24.64 -42.42 25.09
C PRO A 218 25.81 -41.39 24.93
N GLY A 219 25.86 -40.35 25.78
CA GLY A 219 27.04 -39.47 25.98
C GLY A 219 26.66 -38.06 26.47
N ALA A 220 26.37 -37.86 27.76
CA ALA A 220 27.33 -37.48 28.80
C ALA A 220 28.04 -36.13 28.59
N ALA A 221 27.43 -35.04 29.10
CA ALA A 221 28.12 -33.92 29.78
C ALA A 221 27.07 -32.90 30.29
N ALA A 222 26.64 -33.08 31.54
CA ALA A 222 26.34 -31.96 32.44
C ALA A 222 27.68 -31.44 33.02
N PRO A 223 27.77 -30.32 33.80
CA PRO A 223 26.69 -29.50 34.37
C PRO A 223 26.94 -27.98 34.32
N ARG A 224 25.90 -27.17 34.60
CA ARG A 224 25.87 -26.18 35.71
C ARG A 224 24.59 -25.34 35.71
N SER A 225 23.67 -25.77 36.58
CA SER A 225 22.98 -24.97 37.60
C SER A 225 23.05 -23.44 37.51
N GLY A 226 21.89 -22.84 37.26
CA GLY A 226 21.55 -21.46 37.60
C GLY A 226 20.06 -21.38 37.94
N THR A 227 19.71 -21.67 39.20
CA THR A 227 18.36 -21.51 39.78
C THR A 227 18.08 -20.03 40.05
N ALA A 228 17.02 -19.49 39.45
CA ALA A 228 16.43 -18.23 39.89
C ALA A 228 14.89 -18.36 39.93
N GLY A 229 14.40 -18.59 41.16
CA GLY A 229 13.17 -18.04 41.73
C GLY A 229 11.87 -18.18 40.94
N ALA A 230 11.09 -19.20 41.25
CA ALA A 230 9.65 -19.19 41.05
C ALA A 230 9.00 -18.18 42.01
N GLY A 231 8.56 -17.04 41.47
CA GLY A 231 7.64 -16.12 42.15
C GLY A 231 6.21 -16.64 42.03
N SER A 232 5.69 -17.19 43.13
CA SER A 232 4.28 -17.56 43.28
C SER A 232 3.41 -16.29 43.28
N ALA A 233 2.65 -16.06 42.21
CA ALA A 233 1.66 -15.00 42.14
C ALA A 233 0.38 -15.45 42.85
N ARG A 234 0.24 -14.97 44.10
CA ARG A 234 -0.91 -15.13 44.97
C ARG A 234 -2.15 -14.47 44.35
N THR A 235 -3.19 -15.26 44.09
CA THR A 235 -4.55 -14.78 43.85
C THR A 235 -5.06 -14.09 45.11
N GLY A 236 -5.22 -12.77 45.03
CA GLY A 236 -5.92 -11.96 46.03
C GLY A 236 -7.19 -11.39 45.42
N THR A 237 -8.35 -11.89 45.83
CA THR A 237 -9.65 -11.22 45.68
C THR A 237 -9.70 -10.06 46.68
N GLY A 238 -9.42 -8.85 46.20
CA GLY A 238 -9.54 -7.62 46.97
C GLY A 238 -10.45 -6.63 46.24
N THR A 239 -11.67 -6.46 46.73
CA THR A 239 -12.54 -5.33 46.44
C THR A 239 -11.93 -4.07 47.06
N GLY A 240 -11.06 -3.40 46.30
CA GLY A 240 -10.47 -2.11 46.66
C GLY A 240 -11.11 -1.00 45.84
N THR A 241 -11.74 -0.05 46.52
CA THR A 241 -12.23 1.20 45.96
C THR A 241 -11.08 1.97 45.29
N ALA A 242 -11.30 2.36 44.03
CA ALA A 242 -10.33 3.11 43.22
C ALA A 242 -10.06 4.48 43.86
N ARG A 243 -8.89 4.63 44.49
CA ARG A 243 -8.36 5.91 44.92
C ARG A 243 -7.74 6.62 43.70
N SER A 244 -8.40 7.66 43.22
CA SER A 244 -7.89 8.56 42.19
C SER A 244 -6.57 9.19 42.63
N GLY A 245 -5.47 8.73 42.05
CA GLY A 245 -4.18 9.40 42.13
C GLY A 245 -4.12 10.49 41.06
N THR A 246 -4.01 11.74 41.49
CA THR A 246 -3.71 12.88 40.62
C THR A 246 -2.27 12.74 40.12
N ALA A 247 -2.11 12.44 38.83
CA ALA A 247 -0.81 12.43 38.18
C ALA A 247 -0.23 13.84 38.17
N ARG A 248 0.92 14.01 38.85
CA ARG A 248 1.68 15.25 38.92
C ARG A 248 2.29 15.55 37.54
N PRO A 249 2.05 16.71 36.91
CA PRO A 249 2.65 17.05 35.63
C PRO A 249 4.15 17.26 35.82
N GLY A 250 4.97 16.45 35.15
CA GLY A 250 6.40 16.70 35.03
C GLY A 250 6.62 17.90 34.11
N ALA A 251 7.26 18.94 34.63
CA ALA A 251 7.66 20.11 33.86
C ALA A 251 8.65 19.68 32.76
N ALA A 252 8.18 19.70 31.51
CA ALA A 252 9.05 19.55 30.35
C ALA A 252 10.00 20.75 30.28
N ARG A 253 11.31 20.50 30.40
CA ARG A 253 12.35 21.51 30.15
C ARG A 253 12.26 21.96 28.70
N THR A 254 11.76 23.16 28.49
CA THR A 254 11.88 23.90 27.24
C THR A 254 13.33 24.32 27.06
N GLY A 255 14.07 23.57 26.23
CA GLY A 255 15.34 24.04 25.71
C GLY A 255 15.06 25.17 24.72
N THR A 256 15.47 26.39 25.08
CA THR A 256 15.51 27.53 24.16
C THR A 256 16.60 27.29 23.12
N ALA A 257 16.20 26.78 21.95
CA ALA A 257 17.05 26.74 20.78
C ALA A 257 17.38 28.19 20.39
N ARG A 258 18.67 28.54 20.51
CA ARG A 258 19.25 29.83 20.11
C ARG A 258 19.02 30.01 18.60
N PRO A 259 18.35 31.08 18.14
CA PRO A 259 18.25 31.37 16.73
C PRO A 259 19.65 31.71 16.21
N GLY A 260 20.20 30.86 15.35
CA GLY A 260 21.33 31.25 14.51
C GLY A 260 20.83 32.29 13.53
N ALA A 261 21.36 33.51 13.62
CA ALA A 261 21.18 34.53 12.60
C ALA A 261 21.70 33.97 11.27
N ALA A 262 20.78 33.64 10.37
CA ALA A 262 21.12 33.39 8.98
C ALA A 262 21.49 34.75 8.38
N ASP A 263 22.77 34.89 8.11
CA ASP A 263 23.34 36.01 7.37
C ASP A 263 22.62 36.11 6.02
N PRO A 264 21.91 37.20 5.71
CA PRO A 264 21.36 37.40 4.39
C PRO A 264 22.54 37.64 3.46
N THR A 265 22.96 36.60 2.74
CA THR A 265 23.89 36.76 1.63
C THR A 265 23.21 37.65 0.61
N ASP A 266 23.58 38.94 0.65
CA ASP A 266 23.39 39.90 -0.40
C ASP A 266 23.76 39.24 -1.74
N GLU A 267 22.72 38.86 -2.47
CA GLU A 267 22.81 38.43 -3.84
C GLU A 267 23.22 39.66 -4.65
N LYS A 268 24.53 39.88 -4.71
CA LYS A 268 25.18 40.96 -5.47
C LYS A 268 24.74 40.84 -6.93
N LYS A 269 23.68 41.58 -7.26
CA LYS A 269 23.22 41.87 -8.61
C LYS A 269 24.26 42.78 -9.27
N GLY A 270 25.39 42.20 -9.64
CA GLY A 270 26.40 42.87 -10.44
C GLY A 270 25.85 43.18 -11.84
N PRO A 271 26.31 44.27 -12.49
CA PRO A 271 25.92 44.60 -13.85
C PRO A 271 26.27 43.43 -14.80
N PRO A 272 25.48 43.22 -15.87
CA PRO A 272 25.72 42.15 -16.83
C PRO A 272 27.14 42.27 -17.39
N ARG A 273 27.91 41.19 -17.29
CA ARG A 273 29.27 41.15 -17.87
C ARG A 273 29.16 41.40 -19.38
N PRO A 274 29.95 42.33 -19.95
CA PRO A 274 30.00 42.54 -21.38
C PRO A 274 30.31 41.23 -22.10
N TYR A 275 29.52 40.92 -23.12
CA TYR A 275 29.71 39.75 -23.96
C TYR A 275 31.10 39.82 -24.62
N GLN A 276 31.99 38.90 -24.24
CA GLN A 276 33.24 38.67 -24.96
C GLN A 276 33.00 37.58 -26.02
N PRO A 277 33.01 37.91 -27.32
CA PRO A 277 32.94 36.90 -28.36
C PRO A 277 34.14 35.96 -28.26
N ARG A 278 33.86 34.65 -28.17
CA ARG A 278 34.88 33.61 -28.15
C ARG A 278 35.66 33.67 -29.47
N PRO A 279 36.99 33.88 -29.47
CA PRO A 279 37.75 33.91 -30.71
C PRO A 279 37.58 32.57 -31.42
N ARG A 280 37.09 32.63 -32.67
CA ARG A 280 37.06 31.48 -33.58
C ARG A 280 38.50 31.03 -33.75
N GLN A 281 38.79 29.84 -33.24
CA GLN A 281 40.05 29.13 -33.46
C GLN A 281 40.13 28.82 -34.96
N GLY A 282 40.79 29.72 -35.69
CA GLY A 282 40.99 29.61 -37.13
C GLY A 282 41.88 28.42 -37.42
N GLY A 283 41.30 27.40 -38.06
CA GLY A 283 42.06 26.36 -38.76
C GLY A 283 42.78 27.02 -39.93
N GLY A 284 44.11 27.05 -39.84
CA GLY A 284 44.97 27.49 -40.95
C GLY A 284 44.89 26.51 -42.13
N PRO A 285 45.17 26.99 -43.35
CA PRO A 285 45.16 26.17 -44.55
C PRO A 285 46.36 25.21 -44.55
N ARG A 286 46.10 23.92 -44.77
CA ARG A 286 47.13 22.96 -45.16
C ARG A 286 47.35 23.09 -46.66
N GLY A 287 48.48 23.65 -47.04
CA GLY A 287 49.12 23.41 -48.33
C GLY A 287 50.06 22.22 -48.23
#